data_AF-A0A938I294-F1
#
_entry.id   AF-A0A938I294-F1
#
_cell.length_a   1.000
_cell.length_b   1.000
_cell.length_c   1.000
_cell.angle_alpha   90.00
_cell.angle_beta   90.00
_cell.angle_gamma   90.00
#
_symmetry.space_group_name_H-M   'P 1'
#
loop_
_entity.id
_entity.type
_entity.pdbx_description
1 polymer ?
#
loop_
_entity_poly.entity_id
_entity_poly.type
_entity_poly.pdbx_seq_one_letter_code
_entity_poly.pdbx_strand_id
1 'polypeptide(L)'
;MSLAIRIVVLVMTSWSVCLAADQPIAHWPLRRDAKDVGPNGLHAKPHGGELKFSAADGVTLDGRDDWLEVPVHNTLNLGTKDFTASLWLHTDERLDDLPGDLLSQFDADKRRGWNLSLKSHAVTASQANLRTLHFGVDQDRLESKWTDHGQVGNGMFVKALAVFDGQLFAGTCESGKDQAGHVYRFAGGQKWIDCGSPALCNAVSTLAEFEGKLYAGVSKYRLGGSALKESENPNLGGKVFRYDGDGKWADCGQLPETESIGGFAIFRGKLHAGSLYKPAGFFRYEGDQKWTSLPVPNGKRVEAMSVHNGQLFASCYDEAHIFRYDGEAWTDCGQVGEAINTQTYSFAIQQGKMYVGTWSTGKVFRYDGDNQWADCGRLGEELEVMGMLVHNGGLFAGSLPLAEVFRFDGKDRWSSVGRVDLTPDVKYRRAWTMAEYQGRLFVGTLPSGRVLSIAAGANVTYDRSLPAGWHHVAAQRSGRELKLFVDGKRVATSAPFEPAQFNLSTEAPLRIGFGPTDTFHGRLREVRIWDRALPAEEIAREQGR
;
A
#
# COMPACT_ATOMS: atom_id res chain seq x y z
N MET A 1 10.98 -90.75 -12.26
CA MET A 1 10.73 -89.45 -11.59
C MET A 1 11.93 -88.56 -11.85
N SER A 2 11.77 -87.58 -12.73
CA SER A 2 12.76 -86.56 -13.07
C SER A 2 12.39 -85.28 -12.32
N LEU A 3 13.33 -84.68 -11.58
CA LEU A 3 13.14 -83.39 -10.91
C LEU A 3 13.92 -82.33 -11.70
N ALA A 4 13.20 -81.58 -12.54
CA ALA A 4 13.76 -80.46 -13.29
C ALA A 4 13.71 -79.19 -12.45
N ILE A 5 14.88 -78.67 -12.06
CA ILE A 5 15.01 -77.36 -11.43
C ILE A 5 14.99 -76.31 -12.55
N ARG A 6 13.92 -75.51 -12.61
CA ARG A 6 13.83 -74.33 -13.49
C ARG A 6 14.48 -73.14 -12.79
N ILE A 7 15.61 -72.67 -13.32
CA ILE A 7 16.20 -71.38 -12.98
C ILE A 7 15.45 -70.30 -13.75
N VAL A 8 14.73 -69.43 -13.05
CA VAL A 8 14.12 -68.22 -13.60
C VAL A 8 15.15 -67.10 -13.51
N VAL A 9 15.69 -66.67 -14.65
CA VAL A 9 16.53 -65.48 -14.75
C VAL A 9 15.61 -64.26 -14.80
N LEU A 10 15.61 -63.46 -13.73
CA LEU A 10 14.89 -62.20 -13.66
C LEU A 10 15.74 -61.13 -14.36
N VAL A 11 15.36 -60.75 -15.59
CA VAL A 11 15.96 -59.60 -16.28
C VAL A 11 15.35 -58.33 -15.71
N MET A 12 16.08 -57.65 -14.82
CA MET A 12 15.72 -56.28 -14.41
C MET A 12 16.12 -55.32 -15.54
N THR A 13 15.15 -54.89 -16.33
CA THR A 13 15.32 -53.76 -17.24
C THR A 13 15.22 -52.46 -16.43
N SER A 14 16.36 -51.80 -16.20
CA SER A 14 16.39 -50.45 -15.65
C SER A 14 15.87 -49.47 -16.70
N TRP A 15 14.60 -49.09 -16.59
CA TRP A 15 14.10 -47.91 -17.28
C TRP A 15 14.62 -46.68 -16.55
N SER A 16 15.72 -46.12 -17.04
CA SER A 16 16.08 -44.74 -16.73
C SER A 16 15.03 -43.86 -17.38
N VAL A 17 13.95 -43.58 -16.64
CA VAL A 17 13.09 -42.43 -16.95
C VAL A 17 13.99 -41.22 -16.73
N CYS A 18 14.49 -40.62 -17.82
CA CYS A 18 14.91 -39.23 -17.78
C CYS A 18 13.68 -38.43 -17.38
N LEU A 19 13.49 -38.19 -16.08
CA LEU A 19 12.68 -37.08 -15.60
C LEU A 19 13.26 -35.85 -16.30
N ALA A 20 12.48 -35.26 -17.22
CA ALA A 20 12.80 -33.95 -17.75
C ALA A 20 13.14 -33.06 -16.55
N ALA A 21 14.31 -32.41 -16.59
CA ALA A 21 14.75 -31.57 -15.48
C ALA A 21 13.62 -30.62 -15.09
N ASP A 22 13.18 -30.74 -13.84
CA ASP A 22 12.14 -29.92 -13.23
C ASP A 22 12.69 -28.50 -13.12
N GLN A 23 12.38 -27.70 -14.13
CA GLN A 23 12.95 -26.38 -14.38
C GLN A 23 11.82 -25.36 -14.55
N PRO A 24 12.05 -24.08 -14.20
CA PRO A 24 11.04 -23.05 -14.37
C PRO A 24 10.68 -22.87 -15.85
N ILE A 25 9.43 -22.48 -16.11
CA ILE A 25 8.98 -22.14 -17.46
C ILE A 25 9.62 -20.84 -17.97
N ALA A 26 10.13 -20.01 -17.07
CA ALA A 26 10.90 -18.81 -17.38
C ALA A 26 11.91 -18.51 -16.26
N HIS A 27 13.12 -18.10 -16.62
CA HIS A 27 14.19 -17.72 -15.68
C HIS A 27 15.03 -16.58 -16.25
N TRP A 28 14.95 -15.42 -15.62
CA TRP A 28 15.82 -14.27 -15.87
C TRP A 28 16.84 -14.12 -14.74
N PRO A 29 18.13 -14.47 -14.95
CA PRO A 29 19.16 -14.23 -13.95
C PRO A 29 19.37 -12.74 -13.68
N LEU A 30 19.19 -11.90 -14.71
CA LEU A 30 19.36 -10.44 -14.68
C LEU A 30 20.77 -9.97 -14.31
N ARG A 31 21.78 -10.82 -14.49
CA ARG A 31 23.18 -10.53 -14.10
C ARG A 31 24.01 -9.81 -15.16
N ARG A 32 23.57 -9.83 -16.41
CA ARG A 32 24.32 -9.29 -17.55
C ARG A 32 23.42 -8.69 -18.62
N ASP A 33 22.23 -9.26 -18.78
CA ASP A 33 21.22 -8.81 -19.72
C ASP A 33 19.82 -9.24 -19.24
N ALA A 34 18.81 -8.91 -20.04
CA ALA A 34 17.41 -9.21 -19.81
C ALA A 34 16.95 -10.55 -20.45
N LYS A 35 17.88 -11.48 -20.74
CA LYS A 35 17.54 -12.73 -21.43
C LYS A 35 16.99 -13.77 -20.45
N ASP A 36 15.85 -14.36 -20.84
CA ASP A 36 15.40 -15.64 -20.31
C ASP A 36 16.38 -16.75 -20.72
N VAL A 37 16.91 -17.48 -19.74
CA VAL A 37 17.74 -18.69 -19.92
C VAL A 37 16.93 -19.98 -19.78
N GLY A 38 15.63 -19.86 -19.51
CA GLY A 38 14.68 -20.95 -19.46
C GLY A 38 14.34 -21.53 -20.84
N PRO A 39 13.54 -22.61 -20.86
CA PRO A 39 13.31 -23.41 -22.06
C PRO A 39 12.49 -22.70 -23.15
N ASN A 40 11.84 -21.58 -22.83
CA ASN A 40 10.91 -20.88 -23.73
C ASN A 40 11.51 -19.62 -24.39
N GLY A 41 12.72 -19.18 -24.01
CA GLY A 41 13.38 -18.03 -24.62
C GLY A 41 12.58 -16.72 -24.51
N LEU A 42 11.89 -16.51 -23.39
CA LEU A 42 11.03 -15.35 -23.09
C LEU A 42 11.85 -14.09 -22.74
N HIS A 43 12.72 -13.67 -23.66
CA HIS A 43 13.60 -12.52 -23.43
C HIS A 43 12.80 -11.24 -23.14
N ALA A 44 13.19 -10.52 -22.09
CA ALA A 44 12.55 -9.27 -21.71
C ALA A 44 13.20 -8.08 -22.46
N LYS A 45 12.40 -7.06 -22.72
CA LYS A 45 12.81 -5.79 -23.31
C LYS A 45 12.95 -4.75 -22.20
N PRO A 46 14.09 -4.07 -22.07
CA PRO A 46 14.25 -2.99 -21.11
C PRO A 46 13.46 -1.73 -21.52
N HIS A 47 12.90 -1.06 -20.53
CA HIS A 47 12.24 0.25 -20.60
C HIS A 47 12.86 1.17 -19.54
N GLY A 48 12.92 2.46 -19.83
CA GLY A 48 13.64 3.44 -19.01
C GLY A 48 14.95 3.87 -19.66
N GLY A 49 15.91 4.29 -18.85
CA GLY A 49 17.26 4.63 -19.29
C GLY A 49 18.09 3.41 -19.69
N GLU A 50 19.42 3.55 -19.68
CA GLU A 50 20.31 2.40 -19.80
C GLU A 50 20.31 1.60 -18.49
N LEU A 51 19.54 0.50 -18.47
CA LEU A 51 19.43 -0.37 -17.30
C LEU A 51 20.80 -0.96 -16.92
N LYS A 52 21.11 -0.91 -15.63
CA LYS A 52 22.40 -1.36 -15.08
C LYS A 52 22.30 -2.82 -14.62
N PHE A 53 23.04 -3.69 -15.31
CA PHE A 53 23.18 -5.10 -14.94
C PHE A 53 24.54 -5.35 -14.27
N SER A 54 24.53 -6.13 -13.20
CA SER A 54 25.72 -6.53 -12.45
C SER A 54 25.72 -8.02 -12.18
N ALA A 55 26.90 -8.64 -12.32
CA ALA A 55 27.07 -10.06 -12.04
C ALA A 55 26.73 -10.41 -10.58
N ALA A 56 26.97 -9.50 -9.64
CA ALA A 56 26.69 -9.71 -8.22
C ALA A 56 25.25 -9.33 -7.85
N ASP A 57 24.79 -8.19 -8.35
CA ASP A 57 23.59 -7.52 -7.86
C ASP A 57 22.35 -7.69 -8.74
N GLY A 58 22.47 -8.28 -9.93
CA GLY A 58 21.36 -8.35 -10.87
C GLY A 58 21.11 -7.02 -11.59
N VAL A 59 19.85 -6.71 -11.86
CA VAL A 59 19.44 -5.44 -12.46
C VAL A 59 19.11 -4.42 -11.38
N THR A 60 19.55 -3.17 -11.57
CA THR A 60 19.14 -2.03 -10.74
C THR A 60 18.02 -1.29 -11.43
N LEU A 61 16.94 -1.01 -10.70
CA LEU A 61 15.76 -0.26 -11.14
C LEU A 61 15.60 0.98 -10.25
N ASP A 62 15.37 2.13 -10.87
CA ASP A 62 15.47 3.45 -10.23
C ASP A 62 14.18 3.93 -9.53
N GLY A 63 13.10 3.16 -9.60
CA GLY A 63 11.81 3.52 -9.04
C GLY A 63 10.97 4.47 -9.87
N ARG A 64 11.43 4.88 -11.07
CA ARG A 64 10.78 5.94 -11.86
C ARG A 64 10.33 5.41 -13.20
N ASP A 65 11.27 4.97 -14.04
CA ASP A 65 10.98 4.53 -15.40
C ASP A 65 11.71 3.25 -15.83
N ASP A 66 12.61 2.72 -15.00
CA ASP A 66 13.34 1.48 -15.27
C ASP A 66 12.49 0.23 -14.97
N TRP A 67 12.17 -0.56 -16.00
CA TRP A 67 11.52 -1.88 -15.86
C TRP A 67 11.75 -2.77 -17.09
N LEU A 68 11.27 -4.01 -17.04
CA LEU A 68 11.43 -4.97 -18.15
C LEU A 68 10.08 -5.52 -18.61
N GLU A 69 9.83 -5.52 -19.92
CA GLU A 69 8.64 -6.09 -20.56
C GLU A 69 8.94 -7.44 -21.20
N VAL A 70 8.17 -8.47 -20.84
CA VAL A 70 8.17 -9.75 -21.54
C VAL A 70 6.93 -9.81 -22.44
N PRO A 71 7.11 -9.93 -23.77
CA PRO A 71 6.00 -9.99 -24.70
C PRO A 71 4.99 -11.09 -24.36
N VAL A 72 3.74 -10.87 -24.76
CA VAL A 72 2.65 -11.84 -24.57
C VAL A 72 3.04 -13.21 -25.14
N HIS A 73 2.92 -14.25 -24.32
CA HIS A 73 3.26 -15.61 -24.70
C HIS A 73 2.33 -16.64 -24.06
N ASN A 74 1.96 -17.68 -24.80
CA ASN A 74 1.02 -18.71 -24.33
C ASN A 74 1.52 -19.45 -23.08
N THR A 75 2.83 -19.65 -22.92
CA THR A 75 3.40 -20.29 -21.73
C THR A 75 3.19 -19.48 -20.45
N LEU A 76 3.10 -18.15 -20.55
CA LEU A 76 2.80 -17.27 -19.41
C LEU A 76 1.29 -17.14 -19.16
N ASN A 77 0.46 -17.75 -19.99
CA ASN A 77 -0.98 -17.72 -19.84
C ASN A 77 -1.45 -18.79 -18.81
N LEU A 78 -1.25 -18.48 -17.52
CA LEU A 78 -1.41 -19.43 -16.41
C LEU A 78 -2.87 -19.85 -16.16
N GLY A 79 -3.84 -19.06 -16.61
CA GLY A 79 -5.26 -19.39 -16.52
C GLY A 79 -5.71 -19.67 -15.08
N THR A 80 -6.27 -20.85 -14.81
CA THR A 80 -6.70 -21.28 -13.47
C THR A 80 -5.68 -22.17 -12.75
N LYS A 81 -4.52 -22.43 -13.36
CA LYS A 81 -3.51 -23.35 -12.84
C LYS A 81 -2.88 -22.83 -11.55
N ASP A 82 -2.36 -23.77 -10.78
CA ASP A 82 -1.40 -23.48 -9.73
C ASP A 82 -0.08 -23.00 -10.36
N PHE A 83 0.60 -22.08 -9.68
CA PHE A 83 1.88 -21.55 -10.16
C PHE A 83 2.69 -20.96 -9.00
N THR A 84 3.99 -20.78 -9.24
CA THR A 84 4.89 -20.09 -8.33
C THR A 84 5.74 -19.09 -9.10
N ALA A 85 5.76 -17.84 -8.65
CA ALA A 85 6.72 -16.85 -9.10
C ALA A 85 7.69 -16.52 -7.96
N SER A 86 8.99 -16.52 -8.22
CA SER A 86 10.01 -16.24 -7.20
C SER A 86 11.09 -15.33 -7.75
N LEU A 87 11.72 -14.57 -6.85
CA LEU A 87 12.83 -13.67 -7.18
C LEU A 87 13.61 -13.31 -5.92
N TRP A 88 14.82 -12.81 -6.12
CA TRP A 88 15.53 -12.06 -5.11
C TRP A 88 15.30 -10.58 -5.33
N LEU A 89 14.93 -9.85 -4.27
CA LEU A 89 14.91 -8.40 -4.28
C LEU A 89 15.90 -7.83 -3.26
N HIS A 90 16.40 -6.63 -3.55
CA HIS A 90 17.09 -5.78 -2.61
C HIS A 90 16.47 -4.40 -2.61
N THR A 91 16.25 -3.86 -1.41
CA THR A 91 15.94 -2.44 -1.20
C THR A 91 16.94 -1.88 -0.19
N ASP A 92 17.34 -0.64 -0.39
CA ASP A 92 18.22 0.03 0.55
C ASP A 92 17.43 0.37 1.84
N GLU A 93 18.17 0.63 2.93
CA GLU A 93 17.57 1.03 4.20
C GLU A 93 16.84 2.37 4.09
N ARG A 94 17.41 3.28 3.30
CA ARG A 94 16.86 4.60 3.04
C ARG A 94 16.55 4.72 1.57
N LEU A 95 15.27 4.86 1.25
CA LEU A 95 14.79 5.19 -0.08
C LEU A 95 14.38 6.68 -0.10
N ASP A 96 14.55 7.31 -1.24
CA ASP A 96 13.94 8.60 -1.56
C ASP A 96 12.58 8.46 -2.27
N ASP A 97 12.16 7.22 -2.57
CA ASP A 97 10.88 6.88 -3.20
C ASP A 97 10.18 5.66 -2.56
N LEU A 98 8.93 5.41 -2.95
CA LEU A 98 8.20 4.21 -2.56
C LEU A 98 8.76 2.96 -3.29
N PRO A 99 8.63 1.73 -2.73
CA PRO A 99 9.35 0.59 -3.30
C PRO A 99 8.80 0.06 -4.62
N GLY A 100 7.48 -0.04 -4.84
CA GLY A 100 6.89 -0.40 -6.14
C GLY A 100 6.64 -1.89 -6.43
N ASP A 101 6.37 -2.21 -7.70
CA ASP A 101 5.95 -3.54 -8.18
C ASP A 101 7.11 -4.45 -8.55
N LEU A 102 7.12 -5.70 -8.07
CA LEU A 102 8.21 -6.64 -8.34
C LEU A 102 8.00 -7.40 -9.66
N LEU A 103 6.80 -7.94 -9.85
CA LEU A 103 6.45 -8.77 -11.00
C LEU A 103 4.93 -8.77 -11.20
N SER A 104 4.47 -8.50 -12.43
CA SER A 104 3.04 -8.48 -12.71
C SER A 104 2.70 -8.95 -14.13
N GLN A 105 1.58 -9.64 -14.26
CA GLN A 105 0.92 -9.86 -15.54
C GLN A 105 -0.56 -9.54 -15.33
N PHE A 106 -0.89 -8.26 -15.43
CA PHE A 106 -2.18 -7.72 -15.02
C PHE A 106 -2.71 -6.75 -16.07
N ASP A 107 -3.90 -7.05 -16.60
CA ASP A 107 -4.71 -6.15 -17.43
C ASP A 107 -5.55 -5.29 -16.50
N ALA A 108 -5.18 -4.02 -16.38
CA ALA A 108 -5.84 -3.09 -15.45
C ALA A 108 -7.22 -2.64 -15.92
N ASP A 109 -7.47 -2.59 -17.23
CA ASP A 109 -8.78 -2.22 -17.78
C ASP A 109 -9.80 -3.32 -17.48
N LYS A 110 -9.39 -4.59 -17.64
CA LYS A 110 -10.21 -5.77 -17.34
C LYS A 110 -10.09 -6.25 -15.90
N ARG A 111 -9.22 -5.64 -15.08
CA ARG A 111 -8.87 -6.06 -13.71
C ARG A 111 -8.62 -7.57 -13.63
N ARG A 112 -7.75 -8.05 -14.51
CA ARG A 112 -7.51 -9.48 -14.72
C ARG A 112 -6.03 -9.81 -14.69
N GLY A 113 -5.68 -10.84 -13.94
CA GLY A 113 -4.33 -11.39 -13.91
C GLY A 113 -3.78 -11.43 -12.49
N TRP A 114 -2.47 -11.23 -12.34
CA TRP A 114 -1.81 -11.30 -11.04
C TRP A 114 -0.71 -10.25 -10.90
N ASN A 115 -0.43 -9.87 -9.65
CA ASN A 115 0.59 -8.88 -9.29
C ASN A 115 1.28 -9.27 -7.99
N LEU A 116 2.60 -9.10 -7.94
CA LEU A 116 3.45 -9.20 -6.75
C LEU A 116 4.18 -7.86 -6.58
N SER A 117 4.00 -7.23 -5.42
CA SER A 117 4.45 -5.85 -5.17
C SER A 117 5.00 -5.70 -3.75
N LEU A 118 5.86 -4.70 -3.55
CA LEU A 118 6.30 -4.24 -2.24
C LEU A 118 5.72 -2.83 -2.01
N LYS A 119 4.60 -2.73 -1.32
CA LYS A 119 3.81 -1.50 -1.25
C LYS A 119 4.11 -0.69 0.01
N SER A 120 4.08 0.64 -0.14
CA SER A 120 3.91 1.57 0.96
C SER A 120 2.78 2.53 0.59
N HIS A 121 1.88 2.83 1.53
CA HIS A 121 0.71 3.67 1.27
C HIS A 121 0.69 4.86 2.23
N ALA A 122 0.64 6.07 1.68
CA ALA A 122 0.29 7.27 2.42
C ALA A 122 -1.18 7.59 2.18
N VAL A 123 -1.99 7.66 3.23
CA VAL A 123 -3.44 7.89 3.11
C VAL A 123 -3.86 8.98 4.08
N THR A 124 -4.29 10.12 3.53
CA THR A 124 -4.61 11.35 4.29
C THR A 124 -3.43 11.75 5.19
N ALA A 125 -3.62 11.69 6.52
CA ALA A 125 -2.61 12.07 7.49
C ALA A 125 -1.60 10.94 7.83
N SER A 126 -1.87 9.68 7.48
CA SER A 126 -1.12 8.53 8.00
C SER A 126 -0.29 7.81 6.94
N GLN A 127 0.79 7.15 7.37
CA GLN A 127 1.53 6.18 6.57
C GLN A 127 0.93 4.80 6.87
N ALA A 128 -0.08 4.44 6.09
CA ALA A 128 -0.98 3.31 6.34
C ALA A 128 -0.30 1.95 6.21
N ASN A 129 0.65 1.82 5.29
CA ASN A 129 1.43 0.61 5.07
C ASN A 129 2.88 1.01 4.76
N LEU A 130 3.85 0.25 5.28
CA LEU A 130 5.26 0.42 4.97
C LEU A 130 5.81 -0.91 4.47
N ARG A 131 6.41 -0.92 3.27
CA ARG A 131 7.17 -2.05 2.69
C ARG A 131 6.48 -3.40 2.86
N THR A 132 5.17 -3.43 2.61
CA THR A 132 4.30 -4.60 2.78
C THR A 132 4.31 -5.43 1.49
N LEU A 133 4.72 -6.70 1.55
CA LEU A 133 4.60 -7.59 0.39
C LEU A 133 3.14 -7.90 0.12
N HIS A 134 2.72 -7.74 -1.13
CA HIS A 134 1.36 -7.99 -1.60
C HIS A 134 1.41 -8.98 -2.77
N PHE A 135 0.57 -10.01 -2.73
CA PHE A 135 0.32 -10.87 -3.88
C PHE A 135 -1.18 -11.02 -4.10
N GLY A 136 -1.63 -10.60 -5.28
CA GLY A 136 -3.04 -10.58 -5.65
C GLY A 136 -3.30 -11.26 -6.98
N VAL A 137 -4.48 -11.87 -7.09
CA VAL A 137 -5.06 -12.34 -8.36
C VAL A 137 -6.45 -11.75 -8.51
N ASP A 138 -6.83 -11.39 -9.73
CA ASP A 138 -8.17 -10.84 -9.99
C ASP A 138 -8.73 -11.29 -11.34
N GLN A 139 -10.06 -11.20 -11.42
CA GLN A 139 -10.91 -11.46 -12.58
C GLN A 139 -12.13 -10.51 -12.53
N ASP A 140 -11.87 -9.21 -12.33
CA ASP A 140 -12.85 -8.16 -12.06
C ASP A 140 -13.86 -8.54 -10.99
N ARG A 141 -13.36 -9.05 -9.85
CA ARG A 141 -14.20 -9.47 -8.74
C ARG A 141 -14.14 -8.43 -7.63
N LEU A 142 -15.31 -8.07 -7.13
CA LEU A 142 -15.46 -7.25 -5.94
C LEU A 142 -16.47 -7.94 -5.04
N GLU A 143 -16.20 -8.00 -3.74
CA GLU A 143 -17.21 -8.44 -2.78
C GLU A 143 -18.46 -7.56 -2.87
N SER A 144 -19.62 -8.16 -2.71
CA SER A 144 -20.90 -7.43 -2.84
C SER A 144 -21.28 -6.63 -1.59
N LYS A 145 -20.57 -6.83 -0.48
CA LYS A 145 -20.86 -6.21 0.81
C LYS A 145 -19.59 -5.89 1.57
N TRP A 146 -19.60 -4.73 2.22
CA TRP A 146 -18.62 -4.39 3.23
C TRP A 146 -18.77 -5.28 4.46
N THR A 147 -17.64 -5.71 5.01
CA THR A 147 -17.57 -6.34 6.33
C THR A 147 -17.39 -5.25 7.37
N ASP A 148 -18.31 -5.17 8.33
CA ASP A 148 -18.26 -4.21 9.42
C ASP A 148 -17.41 -4.73 10.59
N HIS A 149 -16.39 -3.95 10.96
CA HIS A 149 -15.46 -4.24 12.06
C HIS A 149 -15.77 -3.43 13.32
N GLY A 150 -16.97 -2.87 13.42
CA GLY A 150 -17.48 -2.20 14.60
C GLY A 150 -16.92 -0.80 14.79
N GLN A 151 -17.47 -0.12 15.79
CA GLN A 151 -16.96 1.16 16.26
C GLN A 151 -15.65 0.96 17.04
N VAL A 152 -14.68 1.83 16.81
CA VAL A 152 -13.38 1.77 17.47
C VAL A 152 -13.47 2.49 18.81
N GLY A 153 -13.58 1.70 19.88
CA GLY A 153 -13.73 2.22 21.24
C GLY A 153 -14.95 3.14 21.37
N ASN A 154 -14.74 4.32 21.97
CA ASN A 154 -15.75 5.39 22.03
C ASN A 154 -15.51 6.49 20.98
N GLY A 155 -14.57 6.28 20.05
CA GLY A 155 -14.23 7.24 19.02
C GLY A 155 -15.40 7.47 18.08
N MET A 156 -15.66 8.73 17.75
CA MET A 156 -16.62 9.09 16.70
C MET A 156 -15.95 9.23 15.33
N PHE A 157 -14.62 9.35 15.32
CA PHE A 157 -13.84 9.55 14.12
C PHE A 157 -12.62 8.63 14.13
N VAL A 158 -12.54 7.70 13.17
CA VAL A 158 -11.30 6.99 12.87
C VAL A 158 -10.42 7.90 12.01
N LYS A 159 -9.45 8.58 12.65
CA LYS A 159 -8.59 9.57 11.98
C LYS A 159 -7.33 8.96 11.36
N ALA A 160 -6.89 7.83 11.85
CA ALA A 160 -5.68 7.17 11.37
C ALA A 160 -5.89 5.66 11.28
N LEU A 161 -5.36 5.05 10.23
CA LEU A 161 -5.16 3.61 10.12
C LEU A 161 -3.71 3.36 9.74
N ALA A 162 -3.07 2.38 10.37
CA ALA A 162 -1.73 1.93 10.00
C ALA A 162 -1.55 0.45 10.34
N VAL A 163 -0.86 -0.28 9.46
CA VAL A 163 -0.40 -1.64 9.74
C VAL A 163 1.01 -1.58 10.30
N PHE A 164 1.20 -2.18 11.47
CA PHE A 164 2.49 -2.27 12.15
C PHE A 164 2.63 -3.65 12.78
N ASP A 165 3.79 -4.28 12.57
CA ASP A 165 4.18 -5.55 13.19
C ASP A 165 3.12 -6.66 13.10
N GLY A 166 2.47 -6.81 11.94
CA GLY A 166 1.49 -7.86 11.68
C GLY A 166 0.10 -7.54 12.19
N GLN A 167 -0.18 -6.29 12.56
CA GLN A 167 -1.42 -5.87 13.21
C GLN A 167 -1.93 -4.56 12.61
N LEU A 168 -3.25 -4.39 12.55
CA LEU A 168 -3.89 -3.13 12.17
C LEU A 168 -4.15 -2.26 13.40
N PHE A 169 -3.73 -1.01 13.36
CA PHE A 169 -3.96 0.01 14.38
C PHE A 169 -4.88 1.12 13.86
N ALA A 170 -5.67 1.68 14.76
CA ALA A 170 -6.58 2.80 14.50
C ALA A 170 -6.37 3.91 15.53
N GLY A 171 -6.21 5.15 15.06
CA GLY A 171 -6.23 6.36 15.90
C GLY A 171 -7.61 7.00 15.89
N THR A 172 -8.14 7.35 17.07
CA THR A 172 -9.50 7.88 17.23
C THR A 172 -9.53 9.37 17.55
N CYS A 173 -10.70 9.96 17.35
CA CYS A 173 -11.07 11.25 17.91
C CYS A 173 -12.46 11.21 18.57
N GLU A 174 -12.54 11.90 19.71
CA GLU A 174 -13.62 11.88 20.68
C GLU A 174 -14.15 13.32 20.88
N SER A 175 -15.42 13.46 21.26
CA SER A 175 -16.03 14.79 21.42
C SER A 175 -16.18 15.25 22.87
N GLY A 176 -16.22 14.32 23.83
CA GLY A 176 -16.47 14.64 25.23
C GLY A 176 -15.39 15.52 25.86
N LYS A 177 -15.80 16.32 26.85
CA LYS A 177 -14.92 17.23 27.59
C LYS A 177 -13.72 16.53 28.23
N ASP A 178 -13.96 15.38 28.85
CA ASP A 178 -12.95 14.60 29.58
C ASP A 178 -12.47 13.38 28.79
N GLN A 179 -12.82 13.29 27.49
CA GLN A 179 -12.39 12.21 26.60
C GLN A 179 -11.16 12.63 25.83
N ALA A 180 -10.27 11.67 25.56
CA ALA A 180 -9.05 11.87 24.78
C ALA A 180 -9.03 10.94 23.56
N GLY A 181 -8.14 11.22 22.61
CA GLY A 181 -7.79 10.35 21.49
C GLY A 181 -7.10 9.09 21.96
N HIS A 182 -7.48 7.93 21.43
CA HIS A 182 -6.85 6.65 21.74
C HIS A 182 -6.24 6.01 20.48
N VAL A 183 -5.35 5.06 20.71
CA VAL A 183 -4.93 4.10 19.68
C VAL A 183 -5.52 2.74 20.03
N TYR A 184 -6.07 2.05 19.05
CA TYR A 184 -6.61 0.70 19.21
C TYR A 184 -5.94 -0.26 18.23
N ARG A 185 -5.77 -1.51 18.65
CA ARG A 185 -5.32 -2.60 17.79
C ARG A 185 -6.48 -3.51 17.45
N PHE A 186 -6.61 -3.88 16.19
CA PHE A 186 -7.65 -4.78 15.72
C PHE A 186 -7.44 -6.21 16.25
N ALA A 187 -8.50 -6.80 16.82
CA ALA A 187 -8.48 -8.14 17.40
C ALA A 187 -9.40 -9.13 16.66
N GLY A 188 -9.88 -8.76 15.47
CA GLY A 188 -10.76 -9.60 14.65
C GLY A 188 -12.25 -9.36 14.91
N GLY A 189 -13.08 -9.65 13.90
CA GLY A 189 -14.52 -9.41 13.95
C GLY A 189 -14.82 -7.93 14.17
N GLN A 190 -15.50 -7.60 15.27
CA GLN A 190 -15.81 -6.23 15.69
C GLN A 190 -15.02 -5.80 16.95
N LYS A 191 -13.93 -6.50 17.28
CA LYS A 191 -13.19 -6.29 18.53
C LYS A 191 -11.94 -5.45 18.30
N TRP A 192 -11.75 -4.47 19.17
CA TRP A 192 -10.61 -3.56 19.22
C TRP A 192 -10.03 -3.55 20.64
N ILE A 193 -8.71 -3.67 20.74
CA ILE A 193 -7.98 -3.64 22.01
C ILE A 193 -7.41 -2.24 22.18
N ASP A 194 -7.79 -1.57 23.25
CA ASP A 194 -7.27 -0.25 23.61
C ASP A 194 -5.77 -0.33 23.91
N CYS A 195 -4.99 0.44 23.16
CA CYS A 195 -3.54 0.60 23.30
C CYS A 195 -3.20 1.95 23.96
N GLY A 196 -4.14 2.52 24.71
CA GLY A 196 -3.97 3.71 25.51
C GLY A 196 -4.13 5.01 24.73
N SER A 197 -4.18 6.10 25.50
CA SER A 197 -4.19 7.47 25.00
C SER A 197 -2.81 8.10 25.20
N PRO A 198 -2.11 8.51 24.13
CA PRO A 198 -0.79 9.12 24.26
C PRO A 198 -0.82 10.50 24.93
N ALA A 199 -1.95 11.23 24.82
CA ALA A 199 -2.13 12.58 25.37
C ALA A 199 -3.60 12.88 25.65
N LEU A 200 -3.87 13.87 26.51
CA LEU A 200 -5.23 14.23 26.93
C LEU A 200 -6.07 14.98 25.88
N CYS A 201 -5.49 15.33 24.73
CA CYS A 201 -6.22 15.98 23.65
C CYS A 201 -7.14 14.99 22.94
N ASN A 202 -8.12 15.52 22.21
CA ASN A 202 -9.26 14.73 21.76
C ASN A 202 -9.01 13.88 20.51
N ALA A 203 -7.77 13.75 20.03
CA ALA A 203 -7.48 13.01 18.82
C ALA A 203 -6.06 12.44 18.74
N VAL A 204 -5.94 11.22 18.21
CA VAL A 204 -4.74 10.72 17.56
C VAL A 204 -4.95 10.85 16.05
N SER A 205 -4.27 11.80 15.41
CA SER A 205 -4.56 12.22 14.03
C SER A 205 -3.75 11.49 12.96
N THR A 206 -2.61 10.91 13.32
CA THR A 206 -1.72 10.24 12.37
C THR A 206 -0.95 9.11 13.03
N LEU A 207 -0.70 8.05 12.26
CA LEU A 207 0.14 6.92 12.61
C LEU A 207 1.17 6.66 11.50
N ALA A 208 2.38 6.24 11.88
CA ALA A 208 3.41 5.81 10.95
C ALA A 208 4.36 4.79 11.62
N GLU A 209 4.80 3.79 10.86
CA GLU A 209 5.97 3.00 11.24
C GLU A 209 7.25 3.77 10.87
N PHE A 210 8.15 3.96 11.83
CA PHE A 210 9.45 4.59 11.62
C PHE A 210 10.49 3.87 12.48
N GLU A 211 11.63 3.48 11.89
CA GLU A 211 12.72 2.76 12.59
C GLU A 211 12.23 1.53 13.38
N GLY A 212 11.30 0.76 12.80
CA GLY A 212 10.74 -0.46 13.39
C GLY A 212 9.84 -0.23 14.61
N LYS A 213 9.31 1.00 14.78
CA LYS A 213 8.42 1.38 15.87
C LYS A 213 7.21 2.15 15.33
N LEU A 214 6.07 2.02 16.00
CA LEU A 214 4.87 2.79 15.69
C LEU A 214 4.94 4.16 16.37
N TYR A 215 4.76 5.22 15.59
CA TYR A 215 4.66 6.60 16.07
C TYR A 215 3.23 7.12 15.88
N ALA A 216 2.79 7.96 16.82
CA ALA A 216 1.49 8.60 16.82
C ALA A 216 1.63 10.12 16.97
N GLY A 217 0.92 10.86 16.12
CA GLY A 217 0.76 12.31 16.25
C GLY A 217 -0.60 12.64 16.86
N VAL A 218 -0.62 13.54 17.84
CA VAL A 218 -1.86 13.90 18.58
C VAL A 218 -2.34 15.31 18.25
N SER A 219 -3.65 15.53 18.34
CA SER A 219 -4.28 16.78 17.90
C SER A 219 -5.42 17.25 18.80
N LYS A 220 -5.60 18.57 18.89
CA LYS A 220 -6.88 19.18 19.26
C LYS A 220 -7.72 19.37 18.00
N TYR A 221 -8.44 18.34 17.58
CA TYR A 221 -9.24 18.38 16.36
C TYR A 221 -10.54 19.19 16.57
N ARG A 222 -10.83 20.09 15.61
CA ARG A 222 -12.04 20.93 15.56
C ARG A 222 -13.13 20.26 14.73
N LEU A 223 -14.21 19.83 15.39
CA LEU A 223 -15.29 19.03 14.80
C LEU A 223 -16.26 19.88 13.96
N GLY A 224 -16.29 21.19 14.16
CA GLY A 224 -17.11 22.14 13.43
C GLY A 224 -16.76 22.22 11.95
N GLY A 225 -15.51 21.91 11.57
CA GLY A 225 -15.11 21.73 10.17
C GLY A 225 -15.87 20.59 9.47
N SER A 226 -16.46 19.67 10.24
CA SER A 226 -17.33 18.59 9.76
C SER A 226 -18.81 18.86 10.08
N ALA A 227 -19.18 20.10 10.38
CA ALA A 227 -20.53 20.52 10.76
C ALA A 227 -21.10 19.74 11.97
N LEU A 228 -20.23 19.34 12.90
CA LEU A 228 -20.57 18.69 14.16
C LEU A 228 -20.36 19.65 15.34
N LYS A 229 -20.97 19.36 16.50
CA LYS A 229 -20.71 20.12 17.72
C LYS A 229 -19.22 20.03 18.07
N GLU A 230 -18.63 21.17 18.42
CA GLU A 230 -17.24 21.22 18.87
C GLU A 230 -17.01 20.45 20.16
N SER A 231 -15.81 19.87 20.28
CA SER A 231 -15.38 19.20 21.51
C SER A 231 -15.01 20.22 22.58
N GLU A 232 -15.59 20.06 23.77
CA GLU A 232 -15.32 20.88 24.96
C GLU A 232 -13.98 20.55 25.64
N ASN A 233 -13.24 19.54 25.14
CA ASN A 233 -11.93 19.16 25.69
C ASN A 233 -10.94 20.35 25.59
N PRO A 234 -10.29 20.78 26.69
CA PRO A 234 -9.44 21.97 26.66
C PRO A 234 -8.00 21.71 26.21
N ASN A 235 -7.60 20.45 26.04
CA ASN A 235 -6.20 20.06 25.87
C ASN A 235 -5.76 20.19 24.41
N LEU A 236 -4.63 20.88 24.20
CA LEU A 236 -3.98 21.01 22.90
C LEU A 236 -3.18 19.74 22.55
N GLY A 237 -2.99 19.50 21.26
CA GLY A 237 -2.12 18.44 20.74
C GLY A 237 -0.76 18.98 20.28
N GLY A 238 -0.26 18.48 19.16
CA GLY A 238 1.03 18.88 18.58
C GLY A 238 2.23 18.11 19.11
N LYS A 239 2.02 17.06 19.90
CA LYS A 239 3.06 16.14 20.35
C LYS A 239 3.13 14.89 19.49
N VAL A 240 4.32 14.29 19.45
CA VAL A 240 4.56 12.98 18.85
C VAL A 240 4.92 11.99 19.95
N PHE A 241 4.44 10.77 19.82
CA PHE A 241 4.72 9.68 20.76
C PHE A 241 5.11 8.41 20.03
N ARG A 242 5.96 7.59 20.65
CA ARG A 242 6.31 6.25 20.18
C ARG A 242 5.62 5.19 21.04
N TYR A 243 5.06 4.18 20.41
CA TYR A 243 4.44 3.06 21.10
C TYR A 243 5.50 2.09 21.62
N ASP A 244 5.52 1.86 22.94
CA ASP A 244 6.44 0.93 23.60
C ASP A 244 5.76 -0.41 23.97
N GLY A 245 4.49 -0.61 23.57
CA GLY A 245 3.70 -1.80 23.87
C GLY A 245 2.83 -1.66 25.12
N ASP A 246 1.85 -2.55 25.27
CA ASP A 246 0.97 -2.66 26.45
C ASP A 246 0.35 -1.33 26.91
N GLY A 247 -0.09 -0.51 25.96
CA GLY A 247 -0.71 0.78 26.26
C GLY A 247 0.25 1.91 26.62
N LYS A 248 1.57 1.69 26.54
CA LYS A 248 2.58 2.68 26.95
C LYS A 248 3.13 3.45 25.75
N TRP A 249 3.31 4.74 25.97
CA TRP A 249 3.75 5.71 24.98
C TRP A 249 4.91 6.54 25.52
N ALA A 250 6.01 6.60 24.77
CA ALA A 250 7.15 7.46 25.06
C ALA A 250 7.00 8.81 24.36
N ASP A 251 7.18 9.91 25.10
CA ASP A 251 7.19 11.27 24.53
C ASP A 251 8.35 11.40 23.54
N CYS A 252 8.04 11.83 22.32
CA CYS A 252 8.97 12.10 21.23
C CYS A 252 9.00 13.57 20.84
N GLY A 253 8.52 14.46 21.71
CA GLY A 253 8.66 15.91 21.60
C GLY A 253 7.39 16.62 21.17
N GLN A 254 7.36 17.91 21.51
CA GLN A 254 6.34 18.88 21.09
C GLN A 254 6.82 19.59 19.81
N LEU A 255 5.96 19.65 18.81
CA LEU A 255 6.20 20.49 17.63
C LEU A 255 5.98 21.97 18.00
N PRO A 256 6.90 22.88 17.62
CA PRO A 256 6.77 24.31 17.86
C PRO A 256 5.43 24.88 17.37
N GLU A 257 4.77 25.68 18.21
CA GLU A 257 3.54 26.43 17.91
C GLU A 257 2.39 25.60 17.29
N THR A 258 2.40 24.29 17.53
CA THR A 258 1.46 23.36 16.91
C THR A 258 0.50 22.82 17.96
N GLU A 259 -0.80 22.95 17.71
CA GLU A 259 -1.87 22.34 18.55
C GLU A 259 -2.49 21.09 17.91
N SER A 260 -2.23 20.85 16.62
CA SER A 260 -2.73 19.71 15.86
C SER A 260 -1.78 19.31 14.74
N ILE A 261 -1.42 18.03 14.71
CA ILE A 261 -0.57 17.43 13.67
C ILE A 261 -1.44 17.04 12.47
N GLY A 262 -1.10 17.58 11.30
CA GLY A 262 -1.80 17.39 10.02
C GLY A 262 -1.46 16.07 9.32
N GLY A 263 -0.25 15.56 9.50
CA GLY A 263 0.14 14.27 8.96
C GLY A 263 1.61 13.93 9.16
N PHE A 264 1.96 12.67 8.87
CA PHE A 264 3.32 12.16 8.86
C PHE A 264 3.78 11.77 7.46
N ALA A 265 5.08 11.88 7.21
CA ALA A 265 5.75 11.30 6.06
C ALA A 265 7.13 10.76 6.46
N ILE A 266 7.54 9.65 5.86
CA ILE A 266 8.94 9.21 5.90
C ILE A 266 9.57 9.59 4.56
N PHE A 267 10.55 10.47 4.60
CA PHE A 267 11.26 10.94 3.40
C PHE A 267 12.76 10.91 3.66
N ARG A 268 13.50 10.20 2.78
CA ARG A 268 14.96 10.02 2.87
C ARG A 268 15.42 9.53 4.26
N GLY A 269 14.67 8.58 4.81
CA GLY A 269 14.97 7.95 6.11
C GLY A 269 14.70 8.85 7.33
N LYS A 270 13.91 9.92 7.18
CA LYS A 270 13.56 10.82 8.28
C LYS A 270 12.04 10.96 8.41
N LEU A 271 11.56 10.93 9.65
CA LEU A 271 10.16 11.24 9.98
C LEU A 271 9.94 12.75 9.90
N HIS A 272 8.94 13.15 9.13
CA HIS A 272 8.47 14.52 8.99
C HIS A 272 7.03 14.63 9.48
N ALA A 273 6.67 15.81 9.97
CA ALA A 273 5.33 16.13 10.44
C ALA A 273 4.88 17.51 9.94
N GLY A 274 3.60 17.62 9.58
CA GLY A 274 2.95 18.88 9.23
C GLY A 274 1.97 19.35 10.31
N SER A 275 1.62 20.64 10.30
CA SER A 275 0.58 21.22 11.16
C SER A 275 -0.79 21.28 10.47
N LEU A 276 -1.86 20.90 11.17
CA LEU A 276 -3.24 20.94 10.65
C LEU A 276 -3.85 22.35 10.61
N TYR A 277 -3.41 23.22 11.51
CA TYR A 277 -3.94 24.58 11.65
C TYR A 277 -2.79 25.59 11.61
N LYS A 278 -3.14 26.86 11.38
CA LYS A 278 -2.17 27.95 11.47
C LYS A 278 -1.71 28.17 12.93
N PRO A 279 -0.46 28.60 13.17
CA PRO A 279 0.57 28.90 12.17
C PRO A 279 1.04 27.64 11.41
N ALA A 280 1.32 27.79 10.12
CA ALA A 280 1.77 26.67 9.29
C ALA A 280 3.16 26.20 9.76
N GLY A 281 3.32 24.89 9.90
CA GLY A 281 4.55 24.24 10.33
C GLY A 281 4.84 22.98 9.53
N PHE A 282 6.12 22.77 9.26
CA PHE A 282 6.68 21.55 8.70
C PHE A 282 7.96 21.23 9.46
N PHE A 283 8.07 20.01 9.96
CA PHE A 283 9.08 19.65 10.95
C PHE A 283 9.74 18.32 10.60
N ARG A 284 11.02 18.19 10.96
CA ARG A 284 11.77 16.93 10.85
C ARG A 284 12.21 16.45 12.23
N TYR A 285 12.02 15.16 12.49
CA TYR A 285 12.45 14.54 13.73
C TYR A 285 13.96 14.32 13.75
N GLU A 286 14.62 14.73 14.83
CA GLU A 286 16.06 14.56 15.03
C GLU A 286 16.41 13.46 16.06
N GLY A 287 15.40 12.81 16.65
CA GLY A 287 15.59 11.92 17.79
C GLY A 287 15.52 12.67 19.13
N ASP A 288 15.47 11.92 20.23
CA ASP A 288 15.55 12.44 21.60
C ASP A 288 14.64 13.64 21.88
N GLN A 289 13.37 13.55 21.46
CA GLN A 289 12.34 14.60 21.62
C GLN A 289 12.61 15.91 20.87
N LYS A 290 13.60 15.95 19.96
CA LYS A 290 13.97 17.14 19.21
C LYS A 290 13.38 17.14 17.81
N TRP A 291 12.88 18.32 17.42
CA TRP A 291 12.34 18.59 16.10
C TRP A 291 12.95 19.85 15.53
N THR A 292 13.30 19.82 14.25
CA THR A 292 13.75 20.98 13.49
C THR A 292 12.59 21.54 12.68
N SER A 293 12.29 22.83 12.84
CA SER A 293 11.38 23.54 11.93
C SER A 293 12.04 23.72 10.57
N LEU A 294 11.34 23.30 9.53
CA LEU A 294 11.74 23.45 8.14
C LEU A 294 10.92 24.56 7.46
N PRO A 295 11.37 25.07 6.30
CA PRO A 295 10.58 26.01 5.52
C PRO A 295 9.19 25.45 5.20
N VAL A 296 8.18 26.30 5.23
CA VAL A 296 6.83 25.99 4.75
C VAL A 296 6.59 26.64 3.38
N PRO A 297 5.83 26.00 2.47
CA PRO A 297 5.60 26.53 1.14
C PRO A 297 4.71 27.76 1.20
N ASN A 298 5.21 28.94 0.85
CA ASN A 298 4.43 30.20 0.77
C ASN A 298 3.64 30.55 2.06
N GLY A 299 4.11 30.11 3.23
CA GLY A 299 3.39 30.28 4.50
C GLY A 299 2.09 29.46 4.61
N LYS A 300 1.90 28.47 3.74
CA LYS A 300 0.73 27.58 3.65
C LYS A 300 0.95 26.30 4.44
N ARG A 301 -0.16 25.70 4.88
CA ARG A 301 -0.13 24.44 5.65
C ARG A 301 0.33 23.27 4.80
N VAL A 302 1.08 22.37 5.45
CA VAL A 302 1.53 21.08 4.92
C VAL A 302 0.69 20.00 5.62
N GLU A 303 -0.20 19.36 4.87
CA GLU A 303 -1.24 18.48 5.43
C GLU A 303 -0.97 17.01 5.12
N ALA A 304 -1.71 16.42 4.18
CA ALA A 304 -1.41 15.08 3.70
C ALA A 304 -0.09 15.11 2.92
N MET A 305 0.68 14.04 3.02
CA MET A 305 2.00 13.97 2.40
C MET A 305 2.25 12.58 1.81
N SER A 306 2.85 12.53 0.62
CA SER A 306 3.29 11.30 -0.03
C SER A 306 4.63 11.51 -0.70
N VAL A 307 5.42 10.45 -0.82
CA VAL A 307 6.63 10.46 -1.63
C VAL A 307 6.29 9.95 -3.03
N HIS A 308 6.87 10.56 -4.06
CA HIS A 308 6.80 10.10 -5.45
C HIS A 308 8.01 10.63 -6.23
N ASN A 309 8.67 9.77 -7.02
CA ASN A 309 9.78 10.12 -7.91
C ASN A 309 10.92 10.89 -7.20
N GLY A 310 11.27 10.46 -5.98
CA GLY A 310 12.39 11.04 -5.22
C GLY A 310 12.07 12.34 -4.46
N GLN A 311 10.81 12.79 -4.46
CA GLN A 311 10.36 14.05 -3.86
C GLN A 311 9.21 13.82 -2.88
N LEU A 312 9.11 14.69 -1.88
CA LEU A 312 7.98 14.72 -0.94
C LEU A 312 6.92 15.69 -1.45
N PHE A 313 5.73 15.20 -1.74
CA PHE A 313 4.56 16.00 -2.10
C PHE A 313 3.69 16.27 -0.88
N ALA A 314 3.13 17.47 -0.81
CA ALA A 314 2.25 17.91 0.25
C ALA A 314 0.98 18.54 -0.30
N SER A 315 -0.16 18.17 0.30
CA SER A 315 -1.45 18.80 0.06
C SER A 315 -1.60 20.07 0.88
N CYS A 316 -2.52 20.94 0.47
CA CYS A 316 -2.72 22.26 1.04
C CYS A 316 -4.21 22.58 1.20
N TYR A 317 -4.59 22.98 2.41
CA TYR A 317 -5.97 23.37 2.75
C TYR A 317 -6.23 24.89 2.64
N ASP A 318 -5.28 25.66 2.10
CA ASP A 318 -5.37 27.11 2.01
C ASP A 318 -5.67 27.63 0.59
N GLU A 319 -5.55 26.79 -0.44
CA GLU A 319 -5.79 27.17 -1.85
C GLU A 319 -5.91 25.98 -2.84
N ALA A 320 -6.03 24.74 -2.39
CA ALA A 320 -6.01 23.53 -3.24
C ALA A 320 -4.75 23.37 -4.10
N HIS A 321 -3.62 23.97 -3.72
CA HIS A 321 -2.35 23.72 -4.36
C HIS A 321 -1.74 22.39 -3.91
N ILE A 322 -0.76 21.93 -4.67
CA ILE A 322 0.17 20.87 -4.28
C ILE A 322 1.57 21.44 -4.31
N PHE A 323 2.39 21.10 -3.33
CA PHE A 323 3.78 21.52 -3.26
C PHE A 323 4.68 20.29 -3.24
N ARG A 324 5.84 20.36 -3.88
CA ARG A 324 6.87 19.32 -3.83
C ARG A 324 8.14 19.83 -3.16
N TYR A 325 8.74 19.01 -2.31
CA TYR A 325 9.94 19.29 -1.55
C TYR A 325 11.06 18.35 -1.99
N ASP A 326 12.21 18.92 -2.34
CA ASP A 326 13.38 18.17 -2.83
C ASP A 326 14.38 17.78 -1.73
N GLY A 327 14.09 18.15 -0.48
CA GLY A 327 15.01 18.00 0.66
C GLY A 327 15.52 19.33 1.20
N GLU A 328 15.40 20.41 0.43
CA GLU A 328 15.90 21.75 0.76
C GLU A 328 14.85 22.84 0.54
N ALA A 329 14.14 22.81 -0.58
CA ALA A 329 13.21 23.85 -0.99
C ALA A 329 11.87 23.26 -1.48
N TRP A 330 10.82 24.08 -1.31
CA TRP A 330 9.50 23.80 -1.87
C TRP A 330 9.35 24.41 -3.26
N THR A 331 8.71 23.66 -4.16
CA THR A 331 8.23 24.14 -5.46
C THR A 331 6.70 24.02 -5.48
N ASP A 332 6.03 25.08 -5.91
CA ASP A 332 4.59 25.09 -6.15
C ASP A 332 4.26 24.33 -7.44
N CYS A 333 3.38 23.32 -7.34
CA CYS A 333 2.88 22.52 -8.46
C CYS A 333 1.50 23.00 -8.96
N GLY A 334 1.09 24.21 -8.59
CA GLY A 334 -0.14 24.86 -9.02
C GLY A 334 -1.40 24.38 -8.28
N GLN A 335 -2.48 25.13 -8.50
CA GLN A 335 -3.82 24.80 -8.02
C GLN A 335 -4.35 23.56 -8.74
N VAL A 336 -4.92 22.63 -7.97
CA VAL A 336 -5.52 21.40 -8.51
C VAL A 336 -6.98 21.64 -8.87
N GLY A 337 -7.27 21.52 -10.16
CA GLY A 337 -8.63 21.62 -10.69
C GLY A 337 -9.17 23.03 -10.77
N GLU A 338 -10.48 23.17 -10.61
CA GLU A 338 -11.20 24.42 -10.79
C GLU A 338 -10.94 25.43 -9.66
N ALA A 339 -11.04 26.73 -9.97
CA ALA A 339 -10.79 27.82 -9.01
C ALA A 339 -11.71 27.81 -7.77
N ILE A 340 -12.82 27.07 -7.79
CA ILE A 340 -13.68 26.88 -6.61
C ILE A 340 -13.04 25.94 -5.58
N ASN A 341 -12.05 25.14 -5.98
CA ASN A 341 -11.33 24.27 -5.08
C ASN A 341 -10.46 25.09 -4.13
N THR A 342 -10.53 24.74 -2.86
CA THR A 342 -9.78 25.41 -1.79
C THR A 342 -8.91 24.46 -0.99
N GLN A 343 -9.09 23.15 -1.13
CA GLN A 343 -8.32 22.15 -0.39
C GLN A 343 -7.99 20.92 -1.24
N THR A 344 -6.81 20.35 -1.01
CA THR A 344 -6.39 19.04 -1.51
C THR A 344 -6.10 18.12 -0.32
N TYR A 345 -6.48 16.83 -0.40
CA TYR A 345 -6.54 15.96 0.78
C TYR A 345 -5.72 14.68 0.73
N SER A 346 -5.53 14.11 -0.45
CA SER A 346 -5.07 12.72 -0.58
C SER A 346 -4.19 12.51 -1.77
N PHE A 347 -3.38 11.47 -1.66
CA PHE A 347 -2.49 10.98 -2.69
C PHE A 347 -2.75 9.49 -2.89
N ALA A 348 -2.58 9.03 -4.12
CA ALA A 348 -2.42 7.61 -4.43
C ALA A 348 -1.56 7.48 -5.68
N ILE A 349 -0.75 6.44 -5.75
CA ILE A 349 0.07 6.14 -6.93
C ILE A 349 -0.48 4.88 -7.58
N GLN A 350 -0.92 5.01 -8.84
CA GLN A 350 -1.40 3.92 -9.66
C GLN A 350 -0.66 3.94 -10.99
N GLN A 351 -0.05 2.80 -11.37
CA GLN A 351 0.75 2.63 -12.58
C GLN A 351 1.81 3.74 -12.78
N GLY A 352 2.51 4.11 -11.71
CA GLY A 352 3.53 5.16 -11.71
C GLY A 352 3.02 6.58 -11.91
N LYS A 353 1.71 6.80 -11.72
CA LYS A 353 1.07 8.12 -11.79
C LYS A 353 0.47 8.49 -10.44
N MET A 354 0.78 9.70 -9.99
CA MET A 354 0.23 10.27 -8.77
C MET A 354 -1.13 10.93 -9.03
N TYR A 355 -2.10 10.61 -8.17
CA TYR A 355 -3.46 11.14 -8.18
C TYR A 355 -3.73 11.92 -6.90
N VAL A 356 -4.51 13.00 -7.01
CA VAL A 356 -4.87 13.89 -5.90
C VAL A 356 -6.37 14.16 -5.87
N GLY A 357 -6.94 14.10 -4.66
CA GLY A 357 -8.34 14.40 -4.38
C GLY A 357 -8.58 15.85 -3.95
N THR A 358 -9.69 16.46 -4.40
CA THR A 358 -10.02 17.87 -4.11
C THR A 358 -11.28 18.07 -3.28
N TRP A 359 -11.35 19.26 -2.66
CA TRP A 359 -12.58 19.95 -2.27
C TRP A 359 -12.66 21.29 -3.01
N SER A 360 -13.84 21.74 -3.47
CA SER A 360 -15.18 21.20 -3.18
C SER A 360 -15.82 20.47 -4.35
N THR A 361 -15.08 20.18 -5.42
CA THR A 361 -15.65 19.52 -6.61
C THR A 361 -15.83 18.01 -6.46
N GLY A 362 -15.23 17.38 -5.44
CA GLY A 362 -15.27 15.92 -5.27
C GLY A 362 -14.62 15.18 -6.45
N LYS A 363 -13.60 15.80 -7.05
CA LYS A 363 -12.89 15.27 -8.22
C LYS A 363 -11.51 14.72 -7.86
N VAL A 364 -11.01 13.87 -8.73
CA VAL A 364 -9.64 13.36 -8.69
C VAL A 364 -8.87 13.88 -9.89
N PHE A 365 -7.61 14.26 -9.68
CA PHE A 365 -6.73 14.76 -10.72
C PHE A 365 -5.43 13.98 -10.75
N ARG A 366 -4.90 13.71 -11.94
CA ARG A 366 -3.57 13.11 -12.13
C ARG A 366 -2.53 14.20 -12.34
N TYR A 367 -1.39 14.05 -11.70
CA TYR A 367 -0.24 14.92 -11.90
C TYR A 367 0.47 14.58 -13.21
N ASP A 368 0.55 15.54 -14.14
CA ASP A 368 1.23 15.38 -15.43
C ASP A 368 2.58 16.14 -15.49
N GLY A 369 3.02 16.71 -14.36
CA GLY A 369 4.30 17.42 -14.24
C GLY A 369 4.15 18.94 -14.13
N ASP A 370 5.16 19.57 -13.55
CA ASP A 370 5.20 21.00 -13.25
C ASP A 370 3.93 21.48 -12.55
N ASN A 371 3.08 22.23 -13.27
CA ASN A 371 1.81 22.77 -12.79
C ASN A 371 0.59 22.19 -13.53
N GLN A 372 0.73 21.03 -14.17
CA GLN A 372 -0.30 20.43 -15.01
C GLN A 372 -1.02 19.28 -14.29
N TRP A 373 -2.35 19.35 -14.32
CA TRP A 373 -3.26 18.41 -13.66
C TRP A 373 -4.36 17.97 -14.63
N ALA A 374 -4.48 16.67 -14.86
CA ALA A 374 -5.52 16.09 -15.70
C ALA A 374 -6.73 15.66 -14.87
N ASP A 375 -7.93 16.15 -15.22
CA ASP A 375 -9.19 15.73 -14.60
C ASP A 375 -9.43 14.23 -14.85
N CYS A 376 -9.60 13.48 -13.76
CA CYS A 376 -9.86 12.04 -13.74
C CYS A 376 -11.26 11.73 -13.21
N GLY A 377 -12.17 12.69 -13.28
CA GLY A 377 -13.59 12.52 -12.99
C GLY A 377 -13.99 12.85 -11.56
N ARG A 378 -15.31 12.88 -11.37
CA ARG A 378 -15.97 13.20 -10.11
C ARG A 378 -16.54 11.94 -9.44
N LEU A 379 -16.47 11.89 -8.12
CA LEU A 379 -17.06 10.84 -7.29
C LEU A 379 -18.54 11.17 -7.04
N GLY A 380 -19.43 10.72 -7.94
CA GLY A 380 -20.87 10.94 -7.81
C GLY A 380 -21.23 12.40 -7.52
N GLU A 381 -22.06 12.62 -6.50
CA GLU A 381 -22.44 13.95 -6.00
C GLU A 381 -21.62 14.39 -4.77
N GLU A 382 -20.49 13.74 -4.53
CA GLU A 382 -19.61 14.05 -3.40
C GLU A 382 -18.91 15.40 -3.61
N LEU A 383 -18.39 15.94 -2.52
CA LEU A 383 -17.77 17.26 -2.43
C LEU A 383 -16.28 17.16 -2.07
N GLU A 384 -15.87 16.16 -1.29
CA GLU A 384 -14.46 15.91 -0.95
C GLU A 384 -14.05 14.51 -1.35
N VAL A 385 -12.86 14.38 -1.92
CA VAL A 385 -12.16 13.10 -2.06
C VAL A 385 -11.12 12.99 -0.95
N MET A 386 -11.31 12.03 -0.06
CA MET A 386 -10.53 11.85 1.17
C MET A 386 -9.57 10.67 0.97
N GLY A 387 -9.59 9.62 1.80
CA GLY A 387 -8.67 8.50 1.68
C GLY A 387 -8.66 7.86 0.30
N MET A 388 -7.48 7.75 -0.31
CA MET A 388 -7.27 7.03 -1.56
C MET A 388 -6.21 5.95 -1.38
N LEU A 389 -6.39 4.80 -2.02
CA LEU A 389 -5.46 3.67 -1.94
C LEU A 389 -5.61 2.74 -3.15
N VAL A 390 -4.51 2.13 -3.61
CA VAL A 390 -4.55 1.09 -4.67
C VAL A 390 -4.60 -0.31 -4.06
N HIS A 391 -5.78 -0.94 -4.14
CA HIS A 391 -6.04 -2.30 -3.66
C HIS A 391 -6.20 -3.27 -4.83
N ASN A 392 -5.36 -4.29 -4.88
CA ASN A 392 -5.28 -5.27 -5.99
C ASN A 392 -5.37 -4.66 -7.40
N GLY A 393 -4.67 -3.54 -7.61
CA GLY A 393 -4.61 -2.80 -8.89
C GLY A 393 -5.78 -1.85 -9.17
N GLY A 394 -6.85 -1.90 -8.39
CA GLY A 394 -7.91 -0.89 -8.42
C GLY A 394 -7.58 0.30 -7.53
N LEU A 395 -7.78 1.53 -8.04
CA LEU A 395 -7.72 2.75 -7.24
C LEU A 395 -9.07 2.97 -6.55
N PHE A 396 -9.08 3.03 -5.23
CA PHE A 396 -10.27 3.28 -4.41
C PHE A 396 -10.16 4.65 -3.74
N ALA A 397 -11.30 5.32 -3.59
CA ALA A 397 -11.39 6.64 -3.00
C ALA A 397 -12.62 6.78 -2.11
N GLY A 398 -12.40 7.22 -0.86
CA GLY A 398 -13.45 7.55 0.10
C GLY A 398 -13.83 9.03 -0.01
N SER A 399 -15.05 9.36 0.42
CA SER A 399 -15.63 10.67 0.14
C SER A 399 -16.43 11.29 1.31
N LEU A 400 -16.86 12.53 1.10
CA LEU A 400 -17.83 13.32 1.87
C LEU A 400 -18.74 14.04 0.86
N PRO A 401 -20.07 14.15 1.06
CA PRO A 401 -20.80 14.09 2.33
C PRO A 401 -21.39 12.74 2.75
N LEU A 402 -21.33 11.71 1.92
CA LEU A 402 -22.11 10.49 2.18
C LEU A 402 -21.28 9.32 2.73
N ALA A 403 -19.95 9.52 2.91
CA ALA A 403 -19.02 8.43 3.21
C ALA A 403 -19.17 7.28 2.21
N GLU A 404 -19.29 7.62 0.93
CA GLU A 404 -19.36 6.65 -0.15
C GLU A 404 -17.94 6.32 -0.64
N VAL A 405 -17.68 5.05 -0.92
CA VAL A 405 -16.38 4.63 -1.46
C VAL A 405 -16.58 4.35 -2.94
N PHE A 406 -15.65 4.80 -3.78
CA PHE A 406 -15.68 4.61 -5.22
C PHE A 406 -14.43 3.87 -5.69
N ARG A 407 -14.56 3.14 -6.81
CA ARG A 407 -13.46 2.53 -7.54
C ARG A 407 -13.31 3.23 -8.89
N PHE A 408 -12.08 3.56 -9.26
CA PHE A 408 -11.77 4.10 -10.57
C PHE A 408 -11.86 3.02 -11.65
N ASP A 409 -12.67 3.25 -12.68
CA ASP A 409 -12.86 2.32 -13.81
C ASP A 409 -12.19 2.82 -15.10
N GLY A 410 -11.18 3.68 -14.94
CA GLY A 410 -10.38 4.26 -16.02
C GLY A 410 -10.97 5.54 -16.62
N LYS A 411 -10.06 6.33 -17.22
CA LYS A 411 -10.32 7.66 -17.79
C LYS A 411 -10.82 8.66 -16.74
N ASP A 412 -12.12 8.85 -16.67
CA ASP A 412 -12.82 9.83 -15.84
C ASP A 412 -14.01 9.23 -15.09
N ARG A 413 -14.07 7.89 -14.98
CA ARG A 413 -15.22 7.18 -14.44
C ARG A 413 -14.94 6.54 -13.10
N TRP A 414 -15.88 6.72 -12.19
CA TRP A 414 -15.88 6.16 -10.84
C TRP A 414 -17.18 5.41 -10.57
N SER A 415 -17.09 4.16 -10.15
CA SER A 415 -18.25 3.38 -9.71
C SER A 415 -18.32 3.33 -8.20
N SER A 416 -19.53 3.52 -7.66
CA SER A 416 -19.77 3.34 -6.23
C SER A 416 -19.53 1.89 -5.81
N VAL A 417 -18.84 1.74 -4.70
CA VAL A 417 -18.60 0.51 -3.94
C VAL A 417 -19.49 0.48 -2.69
N GLY A 418 -20.34 1.50 -2.51
CA GLY A 418 -21.30 1.61 -1.41
C GLY A 418 -20.86 2.56 -0.30
N ARG A 419 -21.83 2.91 0.55
CA ARG A 419 -21.65 3.78 1.71
C ARG A 419 -21.18 3.00 2.91
N VAL A 420 -20.21 3.57 3.63
CA VAL A 420 -19.60 2.95 4.81
C VAL A 420 -20.02 3.62 6.12
N ASP A 421 -20.78 4.71 6.05
CA ASP A 421 -21.41 5.34 7.21
C ASP A 421 -22.87 5.72 6.87
N LEU A 422 -23.80 5.33 7.73
CA LEU A 422 -25.23 5.57 7.58
C LEU A 422 -25.83 6.35 8.77
N THR A 423 -24.99 6.99 9.59
CA THR A 423 -25.45 7.75 10.78
C THR A 423 -26.55 8.72 10.37
N PRO A 424 -27.75 8.71 10.97
CA PRO A 424 -28.84 9.61 10.56
C PRO A 424 -28.55 11.06 10.97
N ASP A 425 -29.28 12.01 10.38
CA ASP A 425 -29.36 13.41 10.83
C ASP A 425 -28.04 14.19 10.95
N VAL A 426 -27.01 13.74 10.24
CA VAL A 426 -25.73 14.47 10.11
C VAL A 426 -25.53 15.00 8.70
N LYS A 427 -24.98 16.23 8.62
CA LYS A 427 -24.71 16.90 7.36
C LYS A 427 -23.58 16.23 6.58
N TYR A 428 -22.50 15.85 7.27
CA TYR A 428 -21.31 15.28 6.66
C TYR A 428 -20.92 13.95 7.32
N ARG A 429 -20.76 12.93 6.47
CA ARG A 429 -20.12 11.65 6.78
C ARG A 429 -18.84 11.55 5.97
N ARG A 430 -17.82 10.90 6.52
CA ARG A 430 -16.52 10.74 5.86
C ARG A 430 -16.13 9.28 5.78
N ALA A 431 -15.68 8.86 4.60
CA ALA A 431 -14.79 7.71 4.44
C ALA A 431 -13.36 8.26 4.38
N TRP A 432 -12.73 8.40 5.56
CA TRP A 432 -11.61 9.33 5.75
C TRP A 432 -10.25 8.72 5.42
N THR A 433 -9.89 7.59 6.03
CA THR A 433 -8.57 6.97 5.92
C THR A 433 -8.70 5.50 5.54
N MET A 434 -7.63 4.91 4.99
CA MET A 434 -7.61 3.54 4.48
C MET A 434 -6.28 2.85 4.77
N ALA A 435 -6.30 1.51 4.81
CA ALA A 435 -5.10 0.66 4.88
C ALA A 435 -5.36 -0.69 4.20
N GLU A 436 -4.31 -1.38 3.73
CA GLU A 436 -4.40 -2.80 3.35
C GLU A 436 -3.97 -3.68 4.53
N TYR A 437 -4.82 -4.62 4.94
CA TYR A 437 -4.49 -5.58 6.01
C TYR A 437 -5.13 -6.93 5.69
N GLN A 438 -4.38 -8.03 5.87
CA GLN A 438 -4.85 -9.40 5.58
C GLN A 438 -5.48 -9.56 4.18
N GLY A 439 -4.89 -8.89 3.17
CA GLY A 439 -5.38 -8.92 1.80
C GLY A 439 -6.71 -8.19 1.54
N ARG A 440 -7.14 -7.28 2.44
CA ARG A 440 -8.39 -6.52 2.30
C ARG A 440 -8.12 -5.02 2.42
N LEU A 441 -8.95 -4.22 1.75
CA LEU A 441 -9.00 -2.77 1.93
C LEU A 441 -9.84 -2.43 3.16
N PHE A 442 -9.25 -1.77 4.15
CA PHE A 442 -9.94 -1.23 5.33
C PHE A 442 -10.19 0.26 5.16
N VAL A 443 -11.30 0.76 5.70
CA VAL A 443 -11.69 2.18 5.68
C VAL A 443 -12.23 2.62 7.04
N GLY A 444 -11.81 3.79 7.51
CA GLY A 444 -12.26 4.41 8.76
C GLY A 444 -13.25 5.56 8.53
N THR A 445 -14.25 5.70 9.41
CA THR A 445 -15.37 6.62 9.20
C THR A 445 -15.51 7.73 10.25
N LEU A 446 -16.28 8.76 9.87
CA LEU A 446 -16.88 9.79 10.74
C LEU A 446 -18.36 9.96 10.32
N PRO A 447 -19.31 10.16 11.25
CA PRO A 447 -19.16 10.24 12.70
C PRO A 447 -19.42 8.92 13.44
N SER A 448 -19.64 7.81 12.72
CA SER A 448 -19.89 6.52 13.38
C SER A 448 -18.65 5.94 14.07
N GLY A 449 -17.45 6.42 13.73
CA GLY A 449 -16.19 5.90 14.27
C GLY A 449 -15.95 4.43 13.97
N ARG A 450 -16.52 3.94 12.86
CA ARG A 450 -16.46 2.54 12.44
C ARG A 450 -15.29 2.28 11.51
N VAL A 451 -14.88 1.02 11.49
CA VAL A 451 -13.96 0.49 10.49
C VAL A 451 -14.68 -0.58 9.69
N LEU A 452 -14.58 -0.53 8.37
CA LEU A 452 -15.14 -1.54 7.47
C LEU A 452 -14.07 -2.05 6.53
N SER A 453 -14.27 -3.24 5.94
CA SER A 453 -13.36 -3.76 4.90
C SER A 453 -14.08 -4.44 3.73
N ILE A 454 -13.41 -4.44 2.58
CA ILE A 454 -13.86 -5.13 1.36
C ILE A 454 -12.65 -5.75 0.64
N ALA A 455 -12.88 -6.80 -0.15
CA ALA A 455 -11.86 -7.38 -1.02
C ALA A 455 -12.20 -7.20 -2.50
N ALA A 456 -11.20 -6.80 -3.29
CA ALA A 456 -11.20 -6.88 -4.74
C ALA A 456 -10.26 -8.01 -5.18
N GLY A 457 -10.79 -9.01 -5.88
CA GLY A 457 -10.09 -10.26 -6.17
C GLY A 457 -9.72 -11.07 -4.93
N ALA A 458 -8.75 -11.97 -5.07
CA ALA A 458 -8.16 -12.71 -3.95
C ALA A 458 -6.74 -12.19 -3.70
N ASN A 459 -6.41 -11.90 -2.43
CA ASN A 459 -5.14 -11.30 -2.06
C ASN A 459 -4.56 -11.94 -0.79
N VAL A 460 -3.25 -11.83 -0.67
CA VAL A 460 -2.49 -12.11 0.54
C VAL A 460 -1.47 -11.02 0.75
N THR A 461 -1.30 -10.58 2.00
CA THR A 461 -0.32 -9.58 2.41
C THR A 461 0.59 -10.14 3.50
N TYR A 462 1.87 -9.78 3.45
CA TYR A 462 2.76 -9.89 4.60
C TYR A 462 2.65 -8.58 5.38
N ASP A 463 1.77 -8.56 6.39
CA ASP A 463 1.36 -7.35 7.14
C ASP A 463 2.45 -6.78 8.07
N ARG A 464 3.72 -6.88 7.67
CA ARG A 464 4.92 -6.36 8.33
C ARG A 464 5.80 -5.69 7.29
N SER A 465 6.54 -4.68 7.69
CA SER A 465 7.60 -4.10 6.87
C SER A 465 8.66 -5.15 6.55
N LEU A 466 8.91 -5.38 5.25
CA LEU A 466 10.02 -6.20 4.79
C LEU A 466 11.33 -5.45 5.07
N PRO A 467 12.29 -6.02 5.82
CA PRO A 467 13.55 -5.36 6.11
C PRO A 467 14.35 -5.00 4.84
N ALA A 468 15.30 -4.08 4.99
CA ALA A 468 16.22 -3.71 3.92
C ALA A 468 17.27 -4.81 3.70
N GLY A 469 17.89 -4.80 2.53
CA GLY A 469 18.82 -5.83 2.11
C GLY A 469 18.21 -6.86 1.17
N TRP A 470 18.97 -7.93 0.91
CA TRP A 470 18.57 -9.02 0.04
C TRP A 470 17.58 -9.96 0.73
N HIS A 471 16.45 -10.20 0.08
CA HIS A 471 15.47 -11.21 0.48
C HIS A 471 15.03 -12.04 -0.72
N HIS A 472 14.89 -13.34 -0.51
CA HIS A 472 14.24 -14.21 -1.49
C HIS A 472 12.74 -14.21 -1.21
N VAL A 473 11.93 -13.89 -2.22
CA VAL A 473 10.47 -13.92 -2.12
C VAL A 473 9.87 -14.89 -3.12
N ALA A 474 8.79 -15.57 -2.70
CA ALA A 474 7.97 -16.35 -3.61
C ALA A 474 6.49 -16.09 -3.37
N ALA A 475 5.76 -15.89 -4.47
CA ALA A 475 4.32 -15.81 -4.53
C ALA A 475 3.79 -17.08 -5.18
N GLN A 476 2.83 -17.72 -4.52
CA GLN A 476 2.31 -19.01 -4.95
C GLN A 476 0.79 -19.02 -4.94
N ARG A 477 0.20 -19.47 -6.05
CA ARG A 477 -1.19 -19.94 -6.07
C ARG A 477 -1.17 -21.47 -5.96
N SER A 478 -1.85 -22.00 -4.96
CA SER A 478 -1.93 -23.43 -4.69
C SER A 478 -3.35 -23.82 -4.31
N GLY A 479 -4.05 -24.48 -5.24
CA GLY A 479 -5.47 -24.78 -5.13
C GLY A 479 -6.30 -23.53 -4.87
N ARG A 480 -6.88 -23.45 -3.67
CA ARG A 480 -7.83 -22.41 -3.25
C ARG A 480 -7.17 -21.23 -2.53
N GLU A 481 -5.85 -21.22 -2.40
CA GLU A 481 -5.14 -20.25 -1.57
C GLU A 481 -3.99 -19.58 -2.33
N LEU A 482 -3.74 -18.32 -1.99
CA LEU A 482 -2.49 -17.62 -2.30
C LEU A 482 -1.58 -17.70 -1.08
N LYS A 483 -0.27 -17.81 -1.31
CA LYS A 483 0.76 -17.90 -0.26
C LYS A 483 1.93 -16.98 -0.60
N LEU A 484 2.49 -16.35 0.43
CA LEU A 484 3.74 -15.59 0.36
C LEU A 484 4.81 -16.29 1.17
N PHE A 485 6.02 -16.29 0.63
CA PHE A 485 7.22 -16.81 1.28
C PHE A 485 8.30 -15.73 1.28
N VAL A 486 9.01 -15.62 2.40
CA VAL A 486 10.21 -14.77 2.57
C VAL A 486 11.32 -15.66 3.11
N ASP A 487 12.47 -15.66 2.45
CA ASP A 487 13.66 -16.43 2.82
C ASP A 487 13.35 -17.90 3.09
N GLY A 488 12.60 -18.50 2.15
CA GLY A 488 12.19 -19.91 2.18
C GLY A 488 11.05 -20.24 3.14
N LYS A 489 10.61 -19.31 4.00
CA LYS A 489 9.56 -19.52 4.99
C LYS A 489 8.24 -18.95 4.52
N ARG A 490 7.15 -19.72 4.64
CA ARG A 490 5.79 -19.20 4.39
C ARG A 490 5.43 -18.19 5.47
N VAL A 491 5.15 -16.95 5.07
CA VAL A 491 4.83 -15.84 5.99
C VAL A 491 3.35 -15.47 6.00
N ALA A 492 2.61 -15.79 4.94
CA ALA A 492 1.17 -15.48 4.85
C ALA A 492 0.42 -16.45 3.92
N THR A 493 -0.87 -16.59 4.17
CA THR A 493 -1.84 -17.36 3.35
C THR A 493 -3.13 -16.54 3.23
N SER A 494 -3.72 -16.46 2.04
CA SER A 494 -5.00 -15.79 1.81
C SER A 494 -6.17 -16.54 2.46
N ALA A 495 -7.33 -15.89 2.54
CA ALA A 495 -8.59 -16.63 2.64
C ALA A 495 -8.78 -17.56 1.43
N PRO A 496 -9.49 -18.69 1.58
CA PRO A 496 -9.76 -19.59 0.47
C PRO A 496 -10.69 -18.95 -0.55
N PHE A 497 -10.47 -19.21 -1.83
CA PHE A 497 -11.31 -18.77 -2.95
C PHE A 497 -11.65 -19.94 -3.90
N GLU A 498 -12.54 -19.70 -4.86
CA GLU A 498 -12.92 -20.68 -5.89
C GLU A 498 -12.06 -20.53 -7.14
N PRO A 499 -11.11 -21.45 -7.43
CA PRO A 499 -10.11 -21.25 -8.49
C PRO A 499 -10.71 -21.03 -9.87
N ALA A 500 -11.86 -21.65 -10.14
CA ALA A 500 -12.60 -21.52 -11.39
C ALA A 500 -13.13 -20.08 -11.64
N GLN A 501 -13.29 -19.28 -10.59
CA GLN A 501 -13.71 -17.88 -10.71
C GLN A 501 -12.56 -16.94 -11.08
N PHE A 502 -11.31 -17.42 -11.01
CA PHE A 502 -10.08 -16.66 -11.21
C PHE A 502 -9.26 -17.26 -12.35
N ASN A 503 -9.76 -17.09 -13.57
CA ASN A 503 -9.00 -17.37 -14.78
C ASN A 503 -8.12 -16.16 -15.13
N LEU A 504 -6.81 -16.30 -14.90
CA LEU A 504 -5.84 -15.22 -15.04
C LEU A 504 -5.40 -14.96 -16.49
N SER A 505 -6.02 -15.63 -17.46
CA SER A 505 -5.66 -15.51 -18.87
C SER A 505 -5.85 -14.10 -19.41
N THR A 506 -4.75 -13.50 -19.87
CA THR A 506 -4.72 -12.11 -20.34
C THR A 506 -3.80 -11.93 -21.54
N GLU A 507 -4.06 -10.87 -22.32
CA GLU A 507 -3.22 -10.37 -23.40
C GLU A 507 -2.29 -9.26 -22.90
N ALA A 508 -2.26 -8.98 -21.60
CA ALA A 508 -1.26 -8.09 -21.02
C ALA A 508 0.14 -8.77 -21.03
N PRO A 509 1.21 -8.01 -21.35
CA PRO A 509 2.56 -8.51 -21.20
C PRO A 509 2.88 -8.77 -19.72
N LEU A 510 3.87 -9.63 -19.46
CA LEU A 510 4.48 -9.76 -18.13
C LEU A 510 5.48 -8.61 -17.95
N ARG A 511 5.51 -8.03 -16.76
CA ARG A 511 6.36 -6.89 -16.40
C ARG A 511 7.18 -7.24 -15.17
N ILE A 512 8.49 -7.06 -15.25
CA ILE A 512 9.42 -7.21 -14.13
C ILE A 512 9.79 -5.80 -13.68
N GLY A 513 9.56 -5.47 -12.41
CA GLY A 513 9.83 -4.14 -11.87
C GLY A 513 8.76 -3.08 -12.14
N PHE A 514 7.59 -3.46 -12.66
CA PHE A 514 6.47 -2.54 -12.90
C PHE A 514 5.12 -3.26 -12.85
N GLY A 515 4.05 -2.53 -12.51
CA GLY A 515 2.74 -3.12 -12.32
C GLY A 515 1.63 -2.11 -11.97
N PRO A 516 0.59 -2.56 -11.23
CA PRO A 516 -0.56 -1.72 -10.94
C PRO A 516 -0.33 -0.56 -9.96
N THR A 517 0.80 -0.52 -9.27
CA THR A 517 1.17 0.52 -8.30
C THR A 517 2.23 1.46 -8.86
N ASP A 518 3.50 1.11 -8.81
CA ASP A 518 4.63 1.96 -9.22
C ASP A 518 5.80 1.14 -9.76
N THR A 519 6.77 1.81 -10.36
CA THR A 519 8.05 1.23 -10.78
C THR A 519 8.87 0.81 -9.55
N PHE A 520 9.58 -0.31 -9.64
CA PHE A 520 10.36 -0.81 -8.51
C PHE A 520 11.62 0.02 -8.25
N HIS A 521 11.82 0.46 -7.02
CA HIS A 521 13.02 1.12 -6.56
C HIS A 521 13.93 0.13 -5.80
N GLY A 522 14.93 -0.43 -6.48
CA GLY A 522 15.85 -1.39 -5.88
C GLY A 522 16.59 -2.26 -6.88
N ARG A 523 16.99 -3.47 -6.45
CA ARG A 523 17.65 -4.45 -7.33
C ARG A 523 16.88 -5.76 -7.38
N LEU A 524 16.88 -6.42 -8.53
CA LEU A 524 16.25 -7.72 -8.76
C LEU A 524 17.22 -8.71 -9.39
N ARG A 525 17.16 -9.98 -8.98
CA ARG A 525 17.88 -11.08 -9.64
C ARG A 525 17.12 -12.40 -9.53
N GLU A 526 17.49 -13.33 -10.41
CA GLU A 526 16.97 -14.71 -10.40
C GLU A 526 15.43 -14.77 -10.42
N VAL A 527 14.80 -13.98 -11.28
CA VAL A 527 13.34 -13.99 -11.45
C VAL A 527 12.95 -15.29 -12.16
N ARG A 528 12.04 -16.07 -11.56
CA ARG A 528 11.62 -17.38 -12.05
C ARG A 528 10.11 -17.53 -11.98
N ILE A 529 9.54 -18.23 -12.96
CA ILE A 529 8.13 -18.62 -12.97
C ILE A 529 8.03 -20.13 -13.20
N TRP A 530 7.19 -20.77 -12.41
CA TRP A 530 6.86 -22.19 -12.47
C TRP A 530 5.37 -22.33 -12.72
N ASP A 531 4.95 -23.24 -13.61
CA ASP A 531 3.55 -23.55 -13.91
C ASP A 531 2.92 -24.56 -12.93
N ARG A 532 3.48 -24.64 -11.72
CA ARG A 532 3.01 -25.45 -10.60
C ARG A 532 3.27 -24.76 -9.27
N ALA A 533 2.54 -25.18 -8.24
CA ALA A 533 2.85 -24.81 -6.86
C ALA A 533 4.08 -25.59 -6.36
N LEU A 534 5.21 -24.91 -6.16
CA LEU A 534 6.40 -25.50 -5.54
C LEU A 534 6.12 -25.90 -4.08
N PRO A 535 6.47 -27.11 -3.61
CA PRO A 535 6.44 -27.41 -2.19
C PRO A 535 7.41 -26.51 -1.42
N ALA A 536 7.14 -26.26 -0.13
CA ALA A 536 7.95 -25.34 0.69
C ALA A 536 9.45 -25.70 0.72
N GLU A 537 9.78 -27.00 0.66
CA GLU A 537 11.17 -27.47 0.59
C GLU A 537 11.87 -27.06 -0.71
N GLU A 538 11.17 -27.02 -1.85
CA GLU A 538 11.72 -26.54 -3.11
C GLU A 538 11.92 -25.03 -3.08
N ILE A 539 10.97 -24.27 -2.52
CA ILE A 539 11.12 -22.82 -2.34
C ILE A 539 12.33 -22.49 -1.45
N ALA A 540 12.55 -23.27 -0.38
CA ALA A 540 13.73 -23.13 0.46
C ALA A 540 15.04 -23.47 -0.28
N ARG A 541 15.01 -24.44 -1.21
CA ARG A 541 16.17 -24.74 -2.08
C ARG A 541 16.43 -23.64 -3.11
N GLU A 542 15.39 -22.99 -3.62
CA GLU A 542 15.52 -21.85 -4.54
C GLU A 542 16.25 -20.66 -3.91
N GLN A 543 16.10 -20.44 -2.59
CA GLN A 543 16.91 -19.49 -1.83
C GLN A 543 18.42 -19.86 -1.83
N GLY A 544 18.78 -21.13 -2.00
CA GLY A 544 20.19 -21.54 -2.05
C GLY A 544 20.87 -21.29 -3.39
N ARG A 545 20.12 -20.85 -4.40
CA ARG A 545 20.55 -20.67 -5.80
C ARG A 545 20.56 -19.19 -6.17
#